data_AF-A0A936IXQ7-F1
#
_entry.id   AF-A0A936IXQ7-F1
#
_cell.length_a   1.000
_cell.length_b   1.000
_cell.length_c   1.000
_cell.angle_alpha   90.00
_cell.angle_beta   90.00
_cell.angle_gamma   90.00
#
_symmetry.space_group_name_H-M   'P 1'
#
loop_
_entity.id
_entity.type
_entity.pdbx_description
1 polymer ?
#
loop_
_entity_poly.entity_id
_entity_poly.type
_entity_poly.pdbx_seq_one_letter_code
_entity_poly.pdbx_strand_id
1 'polypeptide(L)' 'MTHFLYLVGFALLVSVVFAVFLDAGLKERVQYGVKTFLQFVGISLLIAWVLYFIPWR' A
#
# COMPACT_ATOMS: atom_id res chain seq x y z
N MET A 1 17.26 -0.12 -4.51
CA MET A 1 16.01 0.27 -5.20
C MET A 1 15.07 -0.91 -5.49
N THR A 2 15.58 -2.11 -5.75
CA THR A 2 14.78 -3.32 -6.00
C THR A 2 13.80 -3.66 -4.88
N HIS A 3 14.21 -3.49 -3.61
CA HIS A 3 13.35 -3.78 -2.45
C HIS A 3 12.12 -2.87 -2.39
N PHE A 4 12.29 -1.58 -2.70
CA PHE A 4 11.17 -0.64 -2.77
C PHE A 4 10.18 -1.02 -3.87
N LEU A 5 10.68 -1.42 -5.05
CA LEU A 5 9.83 -1.89 -6.14
C LEU A 5 9.05 -3.15 -5.79
N TYR A 6 9.65 -4.10 -5.06
CA TYR A 6 8.93 -5.27 -4.57
C TYR A 6 7.82 -4.90 -3.58
N LEU A 7 8.07 -3.94 -2.68
CA LEU A 7 7.07 -3.45 -1.73
C LEU A 7 5.89 -2.80 -2.44
N VAL A 8 6.17 -1.97 -3.45
CA VAL A 8 5.12 -1.32 -4.26
C VAL A 8 4.33 -2.35 -5.08
N GLY A 9 5.02 -3.31 -5.72
CA GLY A 9 4.36 -4.39 -6.45
C GLY A 9 3.49 -5.27 -5.56
N PHE A 10 4.00 -5.61 -4.37
CA PHE A 10 3.23 -6.35 -3.35
C PHE A 10 1.99 -5.58 -2.89
N ALA A 11 2.14 -4.29 -2.55
CA ALA A 11 1.02 -3.45 -2.14
C ALA A 11 -0.05 -3.35 -3.24
N LEU A 12 0.37 -3.29 -4.51
CA LEU A 12 -0.54 -3.26 -5.65
C LEU A 12 -1.34 -4.56 -5.75
N LEU A 13 -0.68 -5.72 -5.70
CA LEU A 13 -1.37 -7.02 -5.73
C LEU A 13 -2.36 -7.17 -4.58
N VAL A 14 -1.94 -6.84 -3.35
CA VAL A 14 -2.78 -6.92 -2.15
C VAL A 14 -4.00 -5.99 -2.26
N SER A 15 -3.82 -4.76 -2.76
CA SER A 15 -4.94 -3.84 -2.95
C SER A 15 -5.96 -4.33 -3.97
N VAL A 16 -5.51 -5.01 -5.03
CA VAL A 16 -6.39 -5.59 -6.06
C VAL A 16 -7.16 -6.78 -5.47
N VAL A 17 -6.49 -7.66 -4.73
CA VAL A 17 -7.14 -8.78 -4.05
C VAL A 17 -8.25 -8.26 -3.12
N PHE A 18 -7.96 -7.27 -2.26
CA PHE A 18 -8.97 -6.72 -1.37
C PHE A 18 -10.10 -6.00 -2.12
N ALA A 19 -9.81 -5.33 -3.24
CA ALA A 19 -10.84 -4.70 -4.07
C ALA A 19 -11.76 -5.71 -4.76
N VAL A 20 -11.24 -6.87 -5.17
CA VAL A 20 -12.04 -7.94 -5.80
C VAL A 20 -12.99 -8.59 -4.81
N PHE A 21 -12.56 -8.77 -3.56
CA PHE A 21 -13.40 -9.34 -2.49
C PHE A 21 -14.43 -8.35 -1.91
N LEU A 22 -14.39 -7.07 -2.30
CA LEU A 22 -15.39 -6.10 -1.87
C LEU A 22 -16.72 -6.35 -2.59
N ASP A 23 -17.78 -6.60 -1.83
CA ASP A 23 -19.14 -6.70 -2.37
C ASP A 23 -19.70 -5.29 -2.63
N ALA A 24 -19.36 -4.73 -3.78
CA ALA A 24 -19.76 -3.39 -4.21
C ALA A 24 -19.71 -3.25 -5.74
N GLY A 25 -20.21 -2.13 -6.26
CA GLY A 25 -20.12 -1.80 -7.68
C GLY A 25 -18.67 -1.62 -8.17
N LEU A 26 -18.48 -1.67 -9.49
CA LEU A 26 -17.16 -1.55 -10.11
C LEU A 26 -16.43 -0.27 -9.70
N LYS A 27 -17.16 0.85 -9.59
CA LYS A 27 -16.60 2.15 -9.21
C LYS A 27 -16.10 2.13 -7.76
N GLU A 28 -16.90 1.60 -6.83
CA GLU A 28 -16.50 1.47 -5.43
C GLU A 28 -15.31 0.54 -5.26
N ARG A 29 -15.26 -0.58 -6.00
CA ARG A 29 -14.13 -1.51 -5.99
C ARG A 29 -12.83 -0.84 -6.43
N VAL A 30 -12.85 -0.10 -7.53
CA VAL A 30 -11.67 0.62 -8.03
C VAL A 30 -11.23 1.69 -7.03
N GLN A 31 -12.16 2.49 -6.51
CA GLN A 31 -11.84 3.50 -5.50
C GLN A 31 -11.25 2.88 -4.23
N TYR A 32 -11.81 1.76 -3.78
CA TYR A 32 -11.33 1.04 -2.62
C TYR A 32 -9.92 0.46 -2.83
N GLY A 33 -9.65 -0.15 -3.99
CA GLY A 33 -8.33 -0.65 -4.34
C GLY A 33 -7.28 0.45 -4.37
N VAL A 34 -7.57 1.55 -5.07
CA VAL A 34 -6.67 2.72 -5.14
C VAL A 34 -6.40 3.30 -3.75
N LYS A 35 -7.45 3.48 -2.94
CA LYS A 35 -7.31 3.99 -1.56
C LYS A 35 -6.46 3.05 -0.70
N THR A 36 -6.70 1.75 -0.78
CA THR A 36 -5.96 0.73 -0.01
C THR A 36 -4.49 0.71 -0.40
N PHE A 37 -4.19 0.78 -1.71
CA PHE A 37 -2.82 0.88 -2.21
C PHE A 37 -2.10 2.12 -1.67
N LEU A 38 -2.72 3.29 -1.79
CA LEU A 38 -2.19 4.56 -1.28
C LEU A 38 -1.96 4.52 0.23
N GLN A 39 -2.88 3.92 0.99
CA GLN A 39 -2.70 3.74 2.44
C GLN A 39 -1.51 2.85 2.74
N PHE A 40 -1.35 1.71 2.07
CA PHE A 40 -0.22 0.81 2.28
C PHE A 40 1.12 1.47 1.98
N VAL A 41 1.25 2.10 0.80
CA VAL A 41 2.49 2.77 0.39
C VAL A 41 2.76 3.99 1.28
N GLY A 42 1.74 4.81 1.53
CA GLY A 42 1.84 6.02 2.33
C GLY A 42 2.25 5.74 3.78
N ILE A 43 1.59 4.77 4.44
CA ILE A 43 1.92 4.37 5.81
C ILE A 43 3.34 3.79 5.87
N SER A 44 3.72 2.94 4.91
CA SER A 44 5.07 2.36 4.86
C SER A 44 6.15 3.42 4.72
N LEU A 45 5.92 4.45 3.89
CA LEU A 45 6.82 5.60 3.75
C LEU A 45 6.87 6.45 5.01
N LEU A 46 5.72 6.67 5.66
CA LEU A 46 5.63 7.37 6.94
C LEU A 46 6.46 6.66 8.01
N ILE A 47 6.31 5.34 8.12
CA ILE A 47 7.10 4.52 9.04
C ILE A 47 8.59 4.62 8.69
N ALA A 48 8.97 4.43 7.42
CA ALA A 48 10.36 4.55 6.99
C ALA A 48 10.96 5.92 7.34
N TRP A 49 10.18 6.99 7.18
CA TRP A 49 10.57 8.35 7.53
C TRP A 49 10.74 8.53 9.05
N VAL A 50 9.82 8.01 9.87
CA VAL A 50 9.95 8.06 11.35
C VAL A 50 11.15 7.25 11.81
N LEU A 51 11.33 6.03 11.29
CA LEU A 51 12.44 5.14 11.66
C LEU A 51 13.80 5.67 11.22
N TYR A 52 13.85 6.54 10.21
CA TYR A 52 15.08 7.22 9.79
C TYR A 52 15.68 8.08 10.90
N PHE A 53 14.85 8.67 11.77
CA PHE A 53 15.30 9.50 12.89
C PHE A 53 15.70 8.70 14.13
N ILE A 54 15.42 7.40 14.18
CA ILE A 54 15.82 6.56 15.31
C ILE A 54 17.31 6.22 15.12
N PRO A 55 18.19 6.66 16.04
CA PRO A 55 19.60 6.27 16.01
C PRO A 55 19.70 4.81 16.45
N TRP A 56 19.79 3.91 15.47
CA TRP A 56 20.12 2.51 15.68
C TRP A 56 21.61 2.43 16.06
N ARG A 57 21.89 2.33 17.36
CA ARG A 57 23.24 2.05 17.88
C ARG A 57 23.65 0.60 17.63
#